data_AF-A0A4Q9RVY3-F1
#
_entry.id   AF-A0A4Q9RVY3-F1
#
_cell.length_a   1.000
_cell.length_b   1.000
_cell.length_c   1.000
_cell.angle_alpha   90.00
_cell.angle_beta   90.00
_cell.angle_gamma   90.00
#
_symmetry.space_group_name_H-M   'P 1'
#
loop_
_entity.id
_entity.type
_entity.pdbx_description
1 polymer ?
#
loop_
_entity_poly.entity_id
_entity_poly.type
_entity_poly.pdbx_seq_one_letter_code
_entity_poly.pdbx_strand_id
1 'polypeptide(L)'
;MNNPRKLILKIITASCVVLALSIGVFIFVIKKNGITEFDSITNDDKQEVVIIKQTSPEFKLGESIFMEDCRKCHVSKEMNHNYIEGVVENVGISYLKLYLTKQDSLLKAKDKYALDLKEMWGNNGTIHKFNYTEDELDVLIEYLK
;
A
#
# COMPACT_ATOMS: atom_id res chain seq x y z
N MET A 1 -31.43 -12.92 50.15
CA MET A 1 -31.36 -12.61 48.70
C MET A 1 -30.00 -12.00 48.39
N ASN A 2 -29.17 -12.66 47.59
CA ASN A 2 -27.85 -12.14 47.24
C ASN A 2 -27.99 -10.95 46.29
N ASN A 3 -27.36 -9.82 46.63
CA ASN A 3 -27.39 -8.62 45.80
C ASN A 3 -26.67 -8.94 44.47
N PRO A 4 -27.36 -8.88 43.32
CA PRO A 4 -26.80 -9.29 42.02
C PRO A 4 -25.55 -8.48 41.65
N ARG A 5 -25.43 -7.23 42.12
CA ARG A 5 -24.24 -6.39 41.90
C ARG A 5 -23.01 -6.92 42.65
N LYS A 6 -23.18 -7.47 43.86
CA LYS A 6 -22.09 -8.09 44.63
C LYS A 6 -21.64 -9.43 44.02
N LEU A 7 -22.55 -10.14 43.36
CA LEU A 7 -22.23 -11.39 42.67
C LEU A 7 -21.43 -11.13 41.39
N ILE A 8 -21.86 -10.14 40.58
CA ILE A 8 -21.16 -9.72 39.36
C ILE A 8 -19.74 -9.22 39.68
N LEU A 9 -19.59 -8.40 40.72
CA LEU A 9 -18.28 -7.89 41.13
C LEU A 9 -17.32 -9.02 41.51
N LYS A 10 -17.80 -10.05 42.24
CA LYS A 10 -16.99 -11.23 42.59
C LYS A 10 -16.54 -12.03 41.38
N ILE A 11 -17.42 -12.19 40.39
CA ILE A 11 -17.11 -12.89 39.13
C ILE A 11 -16.03 -12.12 38.36
N ILE A 12 -16.18 -10.80 38.23
CA ILE A 12 -15.18 -9.95 37.56
C ILE A 12 -13.83 -10.06 38.28
N THR A 13 -13.81 -9.93 39.61
CA THR A 13 -12.54 -10.04 40.37
C THR A 13 -11.89 -11.41 40.23
N ALA A 14 -12.67 -12.50 40.24
CA ALA A 14 -12.13 -13.84 40.06
C ALA A 14 -11.57 -14.04 38.65
N SER A 15 -12.27 -13.55 37.62
CA SER A 15 -11.80 -13.62 36.23
C SER A 15 -10.52 -12.82 36.02
N CYS A 16 -10.39 -11.63 36.61
CA CYS A 16 -9.17 -10.83 36.55
C CYS A 16 -7.98 -11.55 37.19
N VAL A 17 -8.19 -12.22 38.33
CA VAL A 17 -7.13 -12.99 39.01
C VAL A 17 -6.67 -14.18 38.16
N VAL A 18 -7.61 -14.92 37.56
CA VAL A 18 -7.28 -16.06 36.68
C VAL A 18 -6.50 -15.59 35.45
N LEU A 19 -6.90 -14.46 34.86
CA LEU A 19 -6.21 -13.88 33.71
C LEU A 19 -4.78 -13.41 34.05
N ALA A 20 -4.59 -12.81 35.23
CA ALA A 20 -3.25 -12.40 35.68
C ALA A 20 -2.33 -13.62 35.90
N LEU A 21 -2.86 -14.71 36.45
CA LEU A 21 -2.11 -15.96 36.65
C LEU A 21 -1.74 -16.62 35.32
N SER A 22 -2.65 -16.67 34.34
CA SER A 22 -2.36 -17.25 33.02
C SER A 22 -1.29 -16.46 32.27
N ILE A 23 -1.33 -15.12 32.32
CA ILE A 23 -0.29 -14.25 31.75
C ILE A 23 1.07 -14.51 32.43
N GLY A 24 1.10 -14.62 33.76
CA GLY A 24 2.33 -14.92 34.50
C GLY A 24 2.96 -16.26 34.12
N VAL A 25 2.15 -17.31 33.98
CA VAL A 25 2.62 -18.64 33.53
C VAL A 25 3.14 -18.57 32.09
N PHE A 26 2.46 -17.85 31.21
CA PHE A 26 2.89 -17.67 29.82
C PHE A 26 4.27 -16.99 29.73
N ILE A 27 4.48 -15.90 30.47
CA ILE A 27 5.78 -15.20 30.55
C ILE A 27 6.87 -16.12 31.11
N PHE A 28 6.55 -16.92 32.14
CA PHE A 28 7.50 -17.87 32.73
C PHE A 28 7.94 -18.95 31.73
N VAL A 29 7.00 -19.47 30.93
CA VAL A 29 7.29 -20.47 29.90
C VAL A 29 8.17 -19.89 28.78
N ILE A 30 7.86 -18.68 28.30
CA ILE A 30 8.68 -17.96 27.31
C ILE A 30 10.12 -17.81 27.81
N LYS A 31 10.30 -17.32 29.05
CA LYS A 31 11.62 -17.07 29.63
C LYS A 31 12.43 -18.35 29.85
N LYS A 32 11.79 -19.45 30.28
CA LYS A 32 12.48 -20.74 30.48
C LYS A 32 12.91 -21.38 29.17
N ASN A 33 12.12 -21.20 28.11
CA ASN A 33 12.36 -21.82 26.81
C ASN A 33 13.24 -20.96 25.88
N GLY A 34 13.71 -19.78 26.34
CA GLY A 34 14.57 -18.90 25.55
C GLY A 34 13.91 -18.36 24.29
N ILE A 35 12.58 -18.22 24.28
CA ILE A 35 11.82 -17.70 23.14
C ILE A 35 11.98 -16.18 23.16
N THR A 36 12.89 -15.65 22.34
CA THR A 36 13.17 -14.20 22.21
C THR A 36 12.33 -13.53 21.12
N GLU A 37 11.41 -14.27 20.48
CA GLU A 37 10.59 -13.82 19.34
C GLU A 37 9.66 -12.64 19.70
N PHE A 38 9.40 -12.41 20.99
CA PHE A 38 8.55 -11.34 21.50
C PHE A 38 9.30 -10.23 22.24
N ASP A 39 10.62 -10.34 22.39
CA ASP A 39 11.46 -9.34 23.07
C ASP A 39 11.77 -8.13 22.18
N SER A 40 11.45 -8.20 20.87
CA SER A 40 11.74 -7.14 19.89
C SER A 40 10.62 -6.10 19.74
N ILE A 41 10.15 -5.53 20.86
CA ILE A 41 9.57 -4.18 20.84
C ILE A 41 10.27 -3.35 21.91
N THR A 42 11.60 -3.32 21.86
CA THR A 42 12.39 -2.25 22.48
C THR A 42 12.48 -1.09 21.49
N ASN A 43 12.05 0.08 21.97
CA ASN A 43 12.00 1.39 21.30
C ASN A 43 13.39 1.95 20.93
N ASP A 44 14.26 1.15 20.33
CA ASP A 44 15.61 1.58 19.95
C ASP A 44 16.04 0.86 18.66
N ASP A 45 15.29 1.14 17.60
CA ASP A 45 15.75 1.14 16.21
C ASP A 45 14.59 1.63 15.34
N LYS A 46 14.30 2.95 15.43
CA LYS A 46 14.02 3.68 14.19
C LYS A 46 15.34 3.87 13.45
N GLN A 47 16.04 2.77 13.15
CA GLN A 47 16.74 2.75 11.89
C GLN A 47 15.61 2.59 10.89
N GLU A 48 15.12 3.74 10.41
CA GLU A 48 14.52 3.81 9.10
C GLU A 48 15.48 3.02 8.22
N VAL A 49 15.13 1.77 7.91
CA VAL A 49 15.76 1.05 6.83
C VAL A 49 15.29 1.86 5.63
N VAL A 50 15.98 2.98 5.39
CA VAL A 50 16.14 3.52 4.07
C VAL A 50 16.82 2.36 3.37
N ILE A 51 16.00 1.48 2.81
CA ILE A 51 16.40 0.69 1.67
C ILE A 51 16.73 1.80 0.67
N ILE A 52 17.98 2.28 0.71
CA ILE A 52 18.57 3.01 -0.39
C ILE A 52 18.70 1.92 -1.45
N LYS A 53 17.57 1.53 -2.03
CA LYS A 53 17.53 1.00 -3.36
C LYS A 53 18.25 2.10 -4.12
N GLN A 54 19.45 1.80 -4.62
CA GLN A 54 20.14 2.74 -5.49
C GLN A 54 19.21 2.94 -6.68
N THR A 55 18.35 3.94 -6.58
CA THR A 55 17.43 4.34 -7.62
C THR A 55 18.23 5.23 -8.54
N SER A 56 18.16 4.93 -9.84
CA SER A 56 18.82 5.73 -10.84
C SER A 56 18.29 7.17 -10.81
N PRO A 57 19.06 8.16 -11.29
CA PRO A 57 18.55 9.52 -11.47
C PRO A 57 17.23 9.56 -12.26
N GLU A 58 17.08 8.70 -13.25
CA GLU A 58 15.88 8.55 -14.08
C GLU A 58 14.69 8.07 -13.24
N PHE A 59 14.90 7.07 -12.37
CA PHE A 59 13.85 6.59 -11.47
C PHE A 59 13.34 7.72 -10.57
N LYS A 60 14.24 8.52 -10.00
CA LYS A 60 13.86 9.64 -9.12
C LYS A 60 13.13 10.74 -9.86
N LEU A 61 13.50 11.00 -11.12
CA LEU A 61 12.78 11.96 -11.94
C LEU A 61 11.37 11.47 -12.28
N GLY A 62 11.24 10.19 -12.64
CA GLY A 62 9.93 9.56 -12.85
C GLY A 62 9.05 9.56 -11.60
N GLU A 63 9.64 9.30 -10.43
CA GLU A 63 8.95 9.41 -9.14
C GLU A 63 8.43 10.82 -8.90
N SER A 64 9.22 11.86 -9.21
CA SER A 64 8.79 13.25 -9.06
C SER A 64 7.57 13.56 -9.94
N ILE A 65 7.60 13.16 -11.22
CA ILE A 65 6.46 13.33 -12.13
C ILE A 65 5.23 12.58 -11.60
N PHE A 66 5.41 11.34 -11.14
CA PHE A 66 4.32 10.55 -10.58
C PHE A 66 3.68 11.21 -9.36
N MET A 67 4.50 11.71 -8.44
CA MET A 67 4.05 12.34 -7.21
C MET A 67 3.31 13.66 -7.46
N GLU A 68 3.69 14.40 -8.49
CA GLU A 68 3.05 15.67 -8.85
C GLU A 68 1.70 15.45 -9.57
N ASP A 69 1.67 14.54 -10.54
CA ASP A 69 0.53 14.42 -11.46
C ASP A 69 -0.35 13.21 -11.21
N CYS A 70 0.25 12.05 -10.99
CA CYS A 70 -0.47 10.78 -10.91
C CYS A 70 -1.02 10.51 -9.51
N ARG A 71 -0.33 10.98 -8.45
CA ARG A 71 -0.69 10.75 -7.05
C ARG A 71 -2.05 11.33 -6.64
N LYS A 72 -2.61 12.23 -7.45
CA LYS A 72 -3.97 12.77 -7.28
C LYS A 72 -5.04 11.68 -7.37
N CYS A 73 -4.78 10.60 -8.11
CA CYS A 73 -5.73 9.50 -8.32
C CYS A 73 -5.14 8.11 -8.08
N HIS A 74 -3.82 7.95 -8.18
CA HIS A 74 -3.14 6.67 -8.01
C HIS A 74 -2.30 6.65 -6.73
N VAL A 75 -2.20 5.50 -6.08
CA VAL A 75 -1.26 5.33 -4.97
C VAL A 75 0.16 5.07 -5.52
N SER A 76 1.20 5.40 -4.74
CA SER A 76 2.59 5.12 -5.15
C SER A 76 2.85 3.63 -5.24
N LYS A 77 3.93 3.30 -5.96
CA LYS A 77 4.38 1.94 -6.22
C LYS A 77 4.50 1.06 -4.98
N GLU A 78 4.88 1.65 -3.85
CA GLU A 78 5.16 0.93 -2.59
C GLU A 78 3.91 0.58 -1.76
N MET A 79 2.72 0.98 -2.21
CA MET A 79 1.48 0.79 -1.45
C MET A 79 0.75 -0.49 -1.87
N ASN A 80 0.28 -1.29 -0.90
CA ASN A 80 -0.40 -2.58 -1.13
C ASN A 80 -1.71 -2.53 -1.95
N HIS A 81 -2.26 -1.35 -2.25
CA HIS A 81 -3.48 -1.18 -3.07
C HIS A 81 -3.17 -0.49 -4.39
N ASN A 82 -1.97 -0.75 -4.92
CA ASN A 82 -1.50 -0.19 -6.16
C ASN A 82 -2.08 -0.91 -7.38
N TYR A 83 -3.20 -0.41 -7.90
CA TYR A 83 -3.85 -0.95 -9.11
C TYR A 83 -3.06 -0.71 -10.41
N ILE A 84 -1.94 0.03 -10.37
CA ILE A 84 -1.06 0.23 -11.53
C ILE A 84 0.24 -0.58 -11.41
N GLU A 85 0.35 -1.46 -10.42
CA GLU A 85 1.45 -2.42 -10.32
C GLU A 85 1.49 -3.33 -11.56
N GLY A 86 2.67 -3.50 -12.15
CA GLY A 86 2.87 -4.33 -13.35
C GLY A 86 2.24 -3.76 -14.62
N VAL A 87 1.80 -2.50 -14.63
CA VAL A 87 1.09 -1.92 -15.79
C VAL A 87 1.97 -1.92 -17.05
N VAL A 88 3.28 -1.72 -16.92
CA VAL A 88 4.22 -1.69 -18.03
C VAL A 88 4.29 -3.04 -18.73
N GLU A 89 4.33 -4.12 -17.96
CA GLU A 89 4.36 -5.50 -18.45
C GLU A 89 3.02 -5.91 -19.05
N ASN A 90 1.91 -5.47 -18.45
CA ASN A 90 0.57 -5.86 -18.86
C ASN A 90 0.12 -5.27 -20.20
N VAL A 91 0.45 -4.00 -20.48
CA VAL A 91 -0.01 -3.31 -21.69
C VAL A 91 1.11 -2.95 -22.66
N GLY A 92 2.36 -2.96 -22.20
CA GLY A 92 3.51 -2.55 -22.98
C GLY A 92 3.73 -1.03 -22.99
N ILE A 93 4.99 -0.63 -23.13
CA ILE A 93 5.44 0.76 -23.03
C ILE A 93 4.71 1.66 -24.04
N SER A 94 4.64 1.26 -25.32
CA SER A 94 4.05 2.09 -26.38
C SER A 94 2.57 2.37 -26.14
N TYR A 95 1.80 1.37 -25.69
CA TYR A 95 0.39 1.56 -25.37
C TYR A 95 0.22 2.43 -24.13
N LEU A 96 1.02 2.20 -23.08
CA LEU A 96 0.94 3.00 -21.86
C LEU A 96 1.23 4.48 -22.13
N LYS A 97 2.28 4.81 -22.90
CA LYS A 97 2.56 6.18 -23.33
C LYS A 97 1.39 6.79 -24.10
N LEU A 98 0.80 6.03 -25.02
CA LEU A 98 -0.37 6.47 -25.79
C LEU A 98 -1.59 6.70 -24.89
N TYR A 99 -1.81 5.83 -23.90
CA TYR A 99 -2.91 5.95 -22.96
C TYR A 99 -2.77 7.17 -22.06
N LEU A 100 -1.57 7.45 -21.52
CA LEU A 100 -1.32 8.61 -20.67
C LEU A 100 -1.53 9.94 -21.40
N THR A 101 -1.22 10.00 -22.69
CA THR A 101 -1.25 11.25 -23.46
C THR A 101 -2.52 11.44 -24.29
N LYS A 102 -3.20 10.34 -24.69
CA LYS A 102 -4.30 10.36 -25.66
C LYS A 102 -5.41 9.37 -25.33
N GLN A 103 -5.75 9.18 -24.06
CA GLN A 103 -6.88 8.30 -23.68
C GLN A 103 -8.19 8.71 -24.36
N ASP A 104 -8.43 10.02 -24.53
CA ASP A 104 -9.60 10.53 -25.27
C ASP A 104 -9.71 9.97 -26.70
N SER A 105 -8.57 9.87 -27.38
CA SER A 105 -8.46 9.38 -28.74
C SER A 105 -8.68 7.87 -28.80
N LEU A 106 -8.15 7.12 -27.82
CA LEU A 106 -8.41 5.68 -27.66
C LEU A 106 -9.89 5.39 -27.46
N LEU A 107 -10.56 6.13 -26.57
CA LEU A 107 -11.99 6.00 -26.33
C LEU A 107 -12.81 6.33 -27.59
N LYS A 108 -12.45 7.40 -28.31
CA LYS A 108 -13.10 7.77 -29.57
C LYS A 108 -12.91 6.72 -30.67
N ALA A 109 -11.74 6.08 -30.72
CA ALA A 109 -11.44 4.97 -31.62
C ALA A 109 -12.12 3.66 -31.22
N LYS A 110 -12.85 3.64 -30.08
CA LYS A 110 -13.46 2.45 -29.49
C LYS A 110 -12.43 1.36 -29.18
N ASP A 111 -11.25 1.76 -28.71
CA ASP A 111 -10.27 0.82 -28.19
C ASP A 111 -10.88 0.01 -27.05
N LYS A 112 -10.88 -1.31 -27.20
CA LYS A 112 -11.60 -2.21 -26.29
C LYS A 112 -11.06 -2.13 -24.86
N TYR A 113 -9.73 -2.13 -24.72
CA TYR A 113 -9.09 -2.10 -23.40
C TYR A 113 -9.40 -0.79 -22.66
N ALA A 114 -9.29 0.35 -23.34
CA ALA A 114 -9.60 1.65 -22.76
C ALA A 114 -11.08 1.79 -22.36
N LEU A 115 -12.00 1.25 -23.16
CA LEU A 115 -13.43 1.23 -22.84
C LEU A 115 -13.74 0.35 -21.63
N ASP A 116 -13.22 -0.88 -21.62
CA ASP A 116 -13.44 -1.84 -20.52
C ASP A 116 -12.90 -1.27 -19.19
N LEU A 117 -11.71 -0.64 -19.21
CA LEU A 117 -11.18 0.06 -18.04
C LEU A 117 -12.06 1.22 -17.60
N LYS A 118 -12.53 2.06 -18.54
CA LYS A 118 -13.38 3.20 -18.20
C LYS A 118 -14.69 2.75 -17.54
N GLU A 119 -15.26 1.65 -18.02
CA GLU A 119 -16.45 1.03 -17.43
C GLU A 119 -16.18 0.49 -16.03
N MET A 120 -15.08 -0.24 -15.83
CA MET A 120 -14.67 -0.81 -14.55
C MET A 120 -14.53 0.26 -13.45
N TRP A 121 -14.05 1.45 -13.81
CA TRP A 121 -13.87 2.59 -12.90
C TRP A 121 -15.08 3.55 -12.86
N GLY A 122 -16.25 3.06 -13.27
CA GLY A 122 -17.54 3.75 -13.10
C GLY A 122 -17.81 4.85 -14.12
N ASN A 123 -17.16 4.82 -15.29
CA ASN A 123 -17.33 5.80 -16.36
C ASN A 123 -17.17 7.26 -15.92
N ASN A 124 -16.28 7.51 -14.95
CA ASN A 124 -16.04 8.85 -14.44
C ASN A 124 -15.49 9.80 -15.53
N GLY A 125 -15.58 11.11 -15.27
CA GLY A 125 -15.14 12.14 -16.21
C GLY A 125 -13.62 12.26 -16.38
N THR A 126 -12.82 11.55 -15.58
CA THR A 126 -11.37 11.61 -15.64
C THR A 126 -10.87 10.93 -16.91
N ILE A 127 -9.95 11.62 -17.58
CA ILE A 127 -9.31 11.16 -18.82
C ILE A 127 -7.86 11.61 -18.76
N HIS A 128 -6.94 10.68 -18.99
CA HIS A 128 -5.51 10.98 -19.15
C HIS A 128 -5.29 11.67 -20.50
N LYS A 129 -4.73 12.87 -20.44
CA LYS A 129 -4.37 13.69 -21.60
C LYS A 129 -3.19 14.59 -21.25
N PHE A 130 -2.13 13.99 -20.71
CA PHE A 130 -0.94 14.72 -20.32
C PHE A 130 -0.17 15.19 -21.56
N ASN A 131 0.46 16.35 -21.47
CA ASN A 131 1.31 16.92 -22.52
C ASN A 131 2.79 16.67 -22.22
N TYR A 132 3.14 15.43 -21.88
CA TYR A 132 4.53 15.04 -21.61
C TYR A 132 5.34 14.95 -22.91
N THR A 133 6.61 15.28 -22.78
CA THR A 133 7.67 14.98 -23.74
C THR A 133 8.01 13.48 -23.71
N GLU A 134 8.73 12.99 -24.72
CA GLU A 134 9.18 11.59 -24.73
C GLU A 134 10.13 11.28 -23.57
N ASP A 135 11.02 12.22 -23.21
CA ASP A 135 11.95 12.03 -22.09
C ASP A 135 11.21 11.93 -20.75
N GLU A 136 10.19 12.79 -20.52
CA GLU A 136 9.33 12.71 -19.33
C GLU A 136 8.55 11.40 -19.26
N LEU A 137 8.06 10.92 -20.41
CA LEU A 137 7.42 9.62 -20.49
C LEU A 137 8.41 8.49 -20.19
N ASP A 138 9.63 8.54 -20.71
CA ASP A 138 10.63 7.49 -20.50
C ASP A 138 11.02 7.35 -19.02
N VAL A 139 11.25 8.46 -18.33
CA VAL A 139 11.58 8.43 -16.90
C VAL A 139 10.37 8.05 -16.05
N LEU A 140 9.16 8.47 -16.41
CA LEU A 140 7.93 8.01 -15.74
C LEU A 140 7.75 6.49 -15.91
N ILE A 141 8.00 5.97 -17.11
CA ILE A 141 7.96 4.52 -17.37
C ILE A 141 9.02 3.80 -16.54
N GLU A 142 10.22 4.34 -16.40
CA GLU A 142 11.27 3.76 -15.56
C GLU A 142 10.86 3.66 -14.08
N TYR A 143 10.13 4.65 -13.56
CA TYR A 143 9.55 4.58 -12.22
C TYR A 143 8.45 3.50 -12.09
N LEU A 144 7.64 3.33 -13.13
CA LEU A 144 6.52 2.38 -13.12
C LEU A 144 6.96 0.91 -13.24
N LYS A 145 8.15 0.62 -13.80
CA LYS A 145 8.80 -0.71 -13.83
C LYS A 145 9.24 -1.17 -12.45
#